data_AF-A0A7S3AH96-F1
#
_entry.id   AF-A0A7S3AH96-F1
#
_cell.length_a   1.000
_cell.length_b   1.000
_cell.length_c   1.000
_cell.angle_alpha   90.00
_cell.angle_beta   90.00
_cell.angle_gamma   90.00
#
_symmetry.space_group_name_H-M   'P 1'
#
loop_
_entity.id
_entity.type
_entity.pdbx_description
1 polymer ?
#
loop_
_entity_poly.entity_id
_entity_poly.type
_entity_poly.pdbx_seq_one_letter_code
_entity_poly.pdbx_strand_id
1 'polypeptide(L)'
;TVAAFATLSFASVSMTIGNKLLMADALLAQSTQIVIVLQNILAVCIMATLALSGVITVAPVSRRQFAYFSWDALVLALQMWTSFEALRHLSVSATTVCRALAIPTVAWLEGIFLSTRLDLRSHACGWLVVLGAALYAYEDLTVDSTSFVGYGWAVA
;
A
#
# COMPACT_ATOMS: atom_id res chain seq x y z
N THR A 1 7.93 11.79 16.11
CA THR A 1 7.76 11.81 14.64
C THR A 1 8.80 10.95 13.95
N VAL A 2 10.10 11.17 14.17
CA VAL A 2 11.18 10.37 13.54
C VAL A 2 11.13 8.89 13.90
N ALA A 3 10.95 8.54 15.19
CA ALA A 3 10.84 7.15 15.61
C ALA A 3 9.63 6.44 14.97
N ALA A 4 8.45 7.07 14.95
CA ALA A 4 7.27 6.52 14.30
C ALA A 4 7.46 6.32 12.80
N PHE A 5 8.11 7.27 12.12
CA PHE A 5 8.45 7.14 10.70
C PHE A 5 9.42 5.99 10.44
N ALA A 6 10.44 5.82 11.29
CA ALA A 6 11.39 4.71 11.19
C ALA A 6 10.71 3.35 11.41
N THR A 7 9.83 3.23 12.40
CA THR A 7 9.07 2.01 12.66
C THR A 7 8.12 1.67 11.49
N LEU A 8 7.42 2.67 10.94
CA LEU A 8 6.56 2.48 9.76
C LEU A 8 7.37 2.07 8.54
N SER A 9 8.53 2.68 8.32
CA SER A 9 9.42 2.34 7.20
C SER A 9 9.92 0.91 7.33
N PHE A 10 10.35 0.50 8.52
CA PHE A 10 10.79 -0.86 8.79
C PHE A 10 9.66 -1.87 8.57
N ALA A 11 8.46 -1.60 9.08
CA ALA A 11 7.29 -2.46 8.89
C ALA A 11 6.92 -2.59 7.41
N SER A 12 6.94 -1.48 6.65
CA SER A 12 6.61 -1.46 5.22
C SER A 12 7.62 -2.24 4.37
N VAL A 13 8.91 -2.05 4.62
CA VAL A 13 9.98 -2.79 3.93
C VAL A 13 9.92 -4.27 4.27
N SER A 14 9.73 -4.62 5.55
CA SER A 14 9.60 -6.01 5.99
C SER A 14 8.40 -6.70 5.35
N MET A 15 7.23 -6.04 5.30
CA MET A 15 6.03 -6.55 4.63
C MET A 15 6.30 -6.78 3.13
N THR A 16 6.95 -5.84 2.46
CA THR A 16 7.15 -5.91 1.00
C THR A 16 8.15 -7.01 0.63
N ILE A 17 9.25 -7.15 1.38
CA ILE A 17 10.21 -8.24 1.20
C ILE A 17 9.56 -9.58 1.55
N GLY A 18 8.86 -9.67 2.67
CA GLY A 18 8.15 -10.88 3.09
C GLY A 18 7.13 -11.34 2.04
N ASN A 19 6.34 -10.42 1.50
CA ASN A 19 5.38 -10.72 0.43
C ASN A 19 6.09 -11.21 -0.85
N LYS A 20 7.21 -10.60 -1.24
CA LYS A 20 7.98 -11.08 -2.40
C LYS A 20 8.55 -12.48 -2.17
N LEU A 21 9.05 -12.78 -0.97
CA LEU A 21 9.54 -14.12 -0.63
C LEU A 21 8.42 -15.17 -0.68
N LEU A 22 7.22 -14.82 -0.20
CA LEU A 22 6.04 -15.70 -0.30
C LEU A 22 5.61 -15.93 -1.75
N MET A 23 5.73 -14.90 -2.61
CA MET A 23 5.41 -15.00 -4.04
C MET A 23 6.48 -15.73 -4.86
N ALA A 24 7.71 -15.90 -4.34
CA ALA A 24 8.76 -16.68 -4.98
C ALA A 24 8.49 -18.20 -4.92
N ASP A 25 7.64 -18.64 -3.98
CA ASP A 25 7.23 -20.04 -3.87
C ASP A 25 6.01 -20.31 -4.76
N ALA A 26 6.15 -21.25 -5.70
CA ALA A 26 5.17 -21.49 -6.76
C ALA A 26 3.79 -21.94 -6.24
N LEU A 27 3.76 -22.68 -5.12
CA LEU A 27 2.51 -23.16 -4.51
C LEU A 27 1.72 -22.02 -3.84
N LEU A 28 2.44 -21.09 -3.22
CA LEU A 28 1.86 -19.95 -2.50
C LEU A 28 1.48 -18.82 -3.45
N ALA A 29 2.23 -18.62 -4.54
CA ALA A 29 1.90 -17.66 -5.59
C ALA A 29 0.52 -17.93 -6.22
N GLN A 30 0.16 -19.20 -6.42
CA GLN A 30 -1.14 -19.60 -6.94
C GLN A 30 -2.28 -19.39 -5.92
N SER A 31 -1.94 -19.27 -4.63
CA SER A 31 -2.86 -19.15 -3.49
C SER A 31 -2.87 -17.76 -2.86
N THR A 32 -2.53 -16.71 -3.61
CA THR A 32 -2.41 -15.32 -3.12
C THR A 32 -3.64 -14.86 -2.30
N GLN A 33 -4.85 -15.24 -2.71
CA GLN A 33 -6.08 -14.90 -2.00
C GLN A 33 -6.14 -15.49 -0.58
N ILE A 34 -5.67 -16.73 -0.41
CA ILE A 34 -5.66 -17.41 0.89
C ILE A 34 -4.65 -16.72 1.82
N VAL A 35 -3.51 -16.29 1.28
CA VAL A 35 -2.50 -15.54 2.05
C VAL A 35 -3.08 -14.22 2.55
N ILE A 36 -3.80 -13.47 1.70
CA ILE A 36 -4.44 -12.20 2.10
C ILE A 36 -5.48 -12.44 3.21
N VAL A 37 -6.31 -13.48 3.07
CA VAL A 37 -7.31 -13.83 4.10
C VAL A 37 -6.62 -14.19 5.41
N LEU A 38 -5.56 -15.00 5.37
CA LEU A 38 -4.82 -15.40 6.56
C LEU A 38 -4.17 -14.20 7.26
N GLN A 39 -3.56 -13.29 6.50
CA GLN A 39 -2.96 -12.06 7.06
C GLN A 39 -4.01 -11.20 7.75
N ASN A 40 -5.20 -11.03 7.16
CA ASN A 40 -6.29 -10.27 7.76
C ASN A 40 -6.84 -10.96 9.03
N ILE A 41 -7.02 -12.28 9.02
CA ILE A 41 -7.44 -13.04 10.20
C ILE A 41 -6.43 -12.88 11.34
N LEU A 42 -5.13 -13.04 11.04
CA LEU A 42 -4.07 -12.86 12.03
C LEU A 42 -4.06 -11.44 12.60
N ALA A 43 -4.23 -10.42 11.75
CA ALA A 43 -4.35 -9.03 12.20
C ALA A 43 -5.52 -8.84 13.17
N VAL A 44 -6.69 -9.40 12.86
CA VAL A 44 -7.87 -9.35 13.74
C VAL A 44 -7.60 -10.08 15.06
N CYS A 45 -6.97 -11.25 15.05
CA CYS A 45 -6.61 -11.99 16.26
C CYS A 45 -5.63 -11.21 17.14
N ILE A 46 -4.60 -10.59 16.55
CA ILE A 46 -3.64 -9.75 17.27
C ILE A 46 -4.34 -8.53 17.88
N MET A 47 -5.19 -7.85 17.12
CA MET A 47 -5.95 -6.70 17.63
C MET A 47 -6.92 -7.09 18.73
N ALA A 48 -7.62 -8.23 18.61
CA ALA A 48 -8.54 -8.73 19.63
C ALA A 48 -7.80 -9.10 20.91
N THR A 49 -6.65 -9.77 20.82
CA THR A 49 -5.83 -10.12 22.00
C THR A 49 -5.23 -8.89 22.69
N LEU A 50 -4.80 -7.88 21.92
CA LEU A 50 -4.37 -6.59 22.49
C LEU A 50 -5.52 -5.84 23.18
N ALA A 51 -6.73 -5.91 22.61
CA ALA A 51 -7.92 -5.28 23.20
C ALA A 51 -8.33 -5.99 24.50
N LEU A 52 -8.33 -7.32 24.51
CA LEU A 52 -8.65 -8.12 25.70
C LEU A 52 -7.61 -7.96 26.81
N SER A 53 -6.34 -7.75 26.47
CA SER A 53 -5.28 -7.48 27.45
C SER A 53 -5.28 -6.03 27.98
N GLY A 54 -6.17 -5.16 27.49
CA GLY A 54 -6.28 -3.78 27.93
C GLY A 54 -5.13 -2.87 27.48
N VAL A 55 -4.27 -3.36 26.58
CA VAL A 55 -3.16 -2.58 26.00
C VAL A 55 -3.69 -1.51 25.04
N ILE A 56 -4.80 -1.80 24.36
CA ILE A 56 -5.48 -0.85 23.48
C ILE A 56 -6.94 -0.65 23.89
N THR A 57 -7.43 0.58 23.80
CA THR A 57 -8.83 0.91 24.00
C THR A 57 -9.56 0.90 22.66
N VAL A 58 -10.51 -0.02 22.49
CA VAL A 58 -11.35 -0.10 21.28
C VAL A 58 -12.68 0.61 21.55
N ALA A 59 -13.00 1.62 20.73
CA ALA A 59 -14.28 2.32 20.82
C ALA A 59 -15.43 1.43 20.30
N PRO A 60 -16.65 1.56 20.85
CA PRO A 60 -17.81 0.80 20.37
C PRO A 60 -18.17 1.21 18.94
N VAL A 61 -18.29 0.22 18.05
CA VAL A 61 -18.59 0.45 16.63
C VAL A 61 -20.10 0.69 16.45
N SER A 62 -20.46 1.87 15.95
CA SER A 62 -21.85 2.14 15.55
C SER A 62 -22.19 1.50 14.20
N ARG A 63 -23.46 1.16 13.96
CA ARG A 63 -23.91 0.59 12.67
C ARG A 63 -23.62 1.49 11.46
N ARG A 64 -23.62 2.82 11.65
CA ARG A 64 -23.27 3.78 10.59
C ARG A 64 -21.77 3.78 10.30
N GLN A 65 -20.93 3.74 11.33
CA GLN A 65 -19.49 3.61 11.17
C GLN A 65 -19.11 2.29 10.49
N PHE A 66 -19.81 1.20 10.80
CA PHE A 66 -19.60 -0.08 10.14
C PHE A 66 -19.77 0.01 8.62
N ALA A 67 -20.80 0.71 8.13
CA ALA A 67 -21.00 0.90 6.69
C ALA A 67 -19.83 1.66 6.03
N TYR A 68 -19.35 2.75 6.65
CA TYR A 68 -18.20 3.49 6.13
C TYR A 68 -16.91 2.66 6.14
N PHE A 69 -16.64 1.95 7.24
CA PHE A 69 -15.49 1.07 7.34
C PHE A 69 -15.56 -0.13 6.39
N SER A 70 -16.76 -0.61 6.05
CA SER A 70 -16.91 -1.71 5.08
C SER A 70 -16.50 -1.28 3.67
N TRP A 71 -16.79 -0.04 3.29
CA TRP A 71 -16.32 0.51 2.01
C TRP A 71 -14.80 0.66 1.99
N ASP A 72 -14.23 1.24 3.05
CA ASP A 72 -12.78 1.38 3.19
C ASP A 72 -12.05 0.03 3.17
N ALA A 73 -12.59 -0.97 3.88
CA ALA A 73 -12.06 -2.33 3.88
C ALA A 73 -12.13 -2.99 2.48
N LEU A 74 -13.17 -2.72 1.70
CA LEU A 74 -13.28 -3.22 0.33
C LEU A 74 -12.21 -2.59 -0.57
N VAL A 75 -12.05 -1.27 -0.51
CA VAL A 75 -11.02 -0.55 -1.27
C VAL A 75 -9.62 -1.04 -0.88
N LEU A 76 -9.36 -1.25 0.41
CA LEU A 76 -8.09 -1.78 0.90
C LEU A 76 -7.84 -3.21 0.41
N ALA A 77 -8.87 -4.07 0.39
CA ALA A 77 -8.75 -5.43 -0.12
C ALA A 77 -8.43 -5.45 -1.63
N LEU A 78 -9.06 -4.55 -2.39
CA LEU A 78 -8.75 -4.38 -3.82
C LEU A 78 -7.32 -3.89 -4.02
N GLN A 79 -6.90 -2.87 -3.26
CA GLN A 79 -5.54 -2.34 -3.30
C GLN A 79 -4.50 -3.40 -2.93
N MET A 80 -4.79 -4.27 -1.96
CA MET A 80 -3.93 -5.41 -1.62
C MET A 80 -3.84 -6.38 -2.79
N TRP A 81 -4.97 -6.74 -3.42
CA TRP A 81 -4.97 -7.61 -4.59
C TRP A 81 -4.11 -7.03 -5.71
N THR A 82 -4.38 -5.80 -6.15
CA THR A 82 -3.66 -5.18 -7.28
C THR A 82 -2.17 -5.05 -6.95
N SER A 83 -1.84 -4.74 -5.70
CA SER A 83 -0.45 -4.74 -5.20
C SER A 83 0.24 -6.10 -5.27
N PHE A 84 -0.44 -7.19 -4.91
CA PHE A 84 0.15 -8.53 -5.00
C PHE A 84 0.37 -8.93 -6.45
N GLU A 85 -0.58 -8.65 -7.34
CA GLU A 85 -0.43 -8.97 -8.76
C GLU A 85 0.68 -8.12 -9.41
N ALA A 86 0.79 -6.84 -9.05
CA ALA A 86 1.91 -5.99 -9.46
C ALA A 86 3.26 -6.56 -9.01
N LEU A 87 3.36 -7.04 -7.76
CA LEU A 87 4.59 -7.64 -7.21
C LEU A 87 5.01 -8.94 -7.90
N ARG A 88 4.09 -9.64 -8.57
CA ARG A 88 4.42 -10.85 -9.37
C ARG A 88 5.13 -10.50 -10.68
N HIS A 89 4.85 -9.33 -11.24
CA HIS A 89 5.37 -8.89 -12.53
C HIS A 89 6.49 -7.85 -12.41
N LEU A 90 6.57 -7.12 -11.29
CA LEU A 90 7.54 -6.04 -11.09
C LEU A 90 8.54 -6.35 -9.98
N SER A 91 9.68 -5.68 -10.08
CA SER A 91 10.62 -5.59 -8.96
C SER A 91 10.00 -4.84 -7.76
N VAL A 92 10.44 -5.16 -6.55
CA VAL A 92 9.98 -4.47 -5.33
C VAL A 92 10.26 -2.98 -5.40
N SER A 93 11.39 -2.59 -5.98
CA SER A 93 11.75 -1.20 -6.20
C SER A 93 10.78 -0.50 -7.16
N ALA A 94 10.42 -1.11 -8.29
CA ALA A 94 9.44 -0.55 -9.22
C ALA A 94 8.04 -0.38 -8.58
N THR A 95 7.58 -1.38 -7.82
CA THR A 95 6.29 -1.25 -7.11
C THR A 95 6.32 -0.17 -6.02
N THR A 96 7.46 0.02 -5.35
CA THR A 96 7.63 1.08 -4.33
C THR A 96 7.58 2.46 -4.97
N VAL A 97 8.19 2.62 -6.14
CA VAL A 97 8.15 3.86 -6.92
C VAL A 97 6.72 4.19 -7.36
N CYS A 98 5.97 3.20 -7.87
CA CYS A 98 4.56 3.40 -8.24
C CYS A 98 3.71 3.83 -7.03
N ARG A 99 3.93 3.21 -5.87
CA ARG A 99 3.25 3.60 -4.63
C ARG A 99 3.62 5.00 -4.16
N ALA A 100 4.84 5.45 -4.40
CA ALA A 100 5.25 6.82 -4.08
C ALA A 100 4.47 7.87 -4.89
N LEU A 101 4.01 7.53 -6.11
CA LEU A 101 3.13 8.39 -6.92
C LEU A 101 1.72 8.55 -6.34
N ALA A 102 1.29 7.65 -5.45
CA ALA A 102 0.01 7.82 -4.76
C ALA A 102 0.02 9.06 -3.84
N ILE A 103 1.18 9.43 -3.27
CA ILE A 103 1.32 10.58 -2.36
C ILE A 103 0.89 11.91 -3.00
N PRO A 104 1.46 12.33 -4.14
CA PRO A 104 1.02 13.56 -4.82
C PRO A 104 -0.41 13.45 -5.34
N THR A 105 -0.87 12.26 -5.73
CA THR A 105 -2.24 12.03 -6.20
C THR A 105 -3.27 12.26 -5.09
N VAL A 106 -3.02 11.68 -3.90
CA VAL A 106 -3.85 11.90 -2.71
C VAL A 106 -3.83 13.38 -2.31
N ALA A 107 -2.66 14.01 -2.29
CA ALA A 107 -2.54 15.43 -1.97
C ALA A 107 -3.38 16.32 -2.92
N TRP A 108 -3.41 15.98 -4.22
CA TRP A 108 -4.26 16.70 -5.19
C TRP A 108 -5.75 16.43 -4.98
N LEU A 109 -6.14 15.18 -4.71
CA LEU A 109 -7.53 14.81 -4.40
C LEU A 109 -8.03 15.45 -3.11
N GLU A 110 -7.20 15.55 -2.06
CA GLU A 110 -7.53 16.29 -0.84
C GLU A 110 -7.80 17.76 -1.14
N GLY A 111 -7.00 18.38 -2.02
CA GLY A 111 -7.23 19.75 -2.46
C GLY A 111 -8.59 19.94 -3.16
N ILE A 112 -9.06 18.94 -3.91
CA ILE A 112 -10.35 18.97 -4.62
C ILE A 112 -11.52 18.69 -3.66
N PHE A 113 -11.44 17.62 -2.88
CA PHE A 113 -12.57 17.13 -2.07
C PHE A 113 -12.68 17.79 -0.69
N LEU A 114 -11.56 18.12 -0.05
CA LEU A 114 -11.50 18.69 1.29
C LEU A 114 -11.22 20.20 1.27
N SER A 115 -11.01 20.80 0.08
CA SER A 115 -10.66 22.22 -0.09
C SER A 115 -9.45 22.66 0.73
N THR A 116 -8.54 21.73 1.05
CA THR A 116 -7.33 22.01 1.79
C THR A 116 -6.30 22.67 0.87
N ARG A 117 -5.62 23.71 1.36
CA ARG A 117 -4.54 24.37 0.62
C ARG A 117 -3.20 23.78 1.07
N LEU A 118 -2.52 23.10 0.17
CA LEU A 118 -1.16 22.63 0.39
C LEU A 118 -0.17 23.79 0.29
N ASP A 119 0.81 23.80 1.18
CA ASP A 119 1.92 24.76 1.11
C ASP A 119 2.76 24.53 -0.15
N LEU A 120 3.31 25.61 -0.72
CA LEU A 120 4.11 25.59 -1.96
C LEU A 120 5.32 24.63 -1.83
N ARG A 121 5.88 24.51 -0.63
CA ARG A 121 7.00 23.60 -0.33
C ARG A 121 6.59 22.14 -0.46
N SER A 122 5.40 21.78 0.04
CA SER A 122 4.86 20.43 -0.05
C SER A 122 4.54 20.05 -1.50
N HIS A 123 4.05 21.02 -2.29
CA HIS A 123 3.85 20.82 -3.73
C HIS A 123 5.16 20.57 -4.47
N ALA A 124 6.23 21.33 -4.18
CA ALA A 124 7.54 21.13 -4.79
C ALA A 124 8.11 19.74 -4.47
N CYS A 125 7.97 19.28 -3.22
CA CYS A 125 8.37 17.93 -2.82
C CYS A 125 7.57 16.85 -3.57
N GLY A 126 6.26 17.05 -3.76
CA GLY A 126 5.42 16.14 -4.55
C GLY A 126 5.92 15.98 -5.99
N TRP A 127 6.28 17.09 -6.65
CA TRP A 127 6.84 17.07 -8.01
C TRP A 127 8.20 16.37 -8.09
N LEU A 128 9.06 16.51 -7.08
CA LEU A 128 10.33 15.77 -7.01
C LEU A 128 10.11 14.26 -6.94
N VAL A 129 9.10 13.82 -6.18
CA VAL A 129 8.72 12.40 -6.11
C VAL A 129 8.23 11.90 -7.47
N VAL A 130 7.38 12.66 -8.16
CA VAL A 130 6.90 12.31 -9.51
C VAL A 130 8.05 12.21 -10.50
N LEU A 131 8.98 13.16 -10.49
CA LEU A 131 10.10 13.19 -11.41
C LEU A 131 11.09 12.03 -11.16
N GLY A 132 11.41 11.74 -9.90
CA GLY A 132 12.22 10.58 -9.54
C GLY A 132 11.57 9.26 -9.94
N ALA A 133 10.25 9.17 -9.78
CA ALA A 133 9.49 7.99 -10.19
C ALA A 133 9.46 7.80 -11.71
N ALA A 134 9.29 8.87 -12.47
CA ALA A 134 9.30 8.83 -13.93
C ALA A 134 10.65 8.40 -14.50
N LEU A 135 11.75 8.91 -13.94
CA LEU A 135 13.11 8.50 -14.34
C LEU A 135 13.36 7.02 -14.06
N TYR A 136 12.94 6.54 -12.88
CA TYR A 136 13.08 5.13 -12.52
C TYR A 136 12.25 4.22 -13.44
N ALA A 137 10.99 4.57 -13.70
CA ALA A 137 10.12 3.80 -14.57
C ALA A 137 10.63 3.78 -16.02
N TYR A 138 11.21 4.87 -16.50
CA TYR A 138 11.80 4.94 -17.84
C TYR A 138 12.95 3.93 -18.01
N GLU A 139 13.88 3.87 -17.06
CA GLU A 139 14.98 2.89 -17.12
C GLU A 139 14.45 1.45 -17.03
N ASP A 140 13.52 1.18 -16.11
CA ASP A 140 12.97 -0.17 -15.89
C ASP A 140 12.15 -0.68 -17.10
N LEU A 141 11.36 0.18 -17.75
CA LEU A 141 10.59 -0.15 -18.96
C LEU A 141 11.45 -0.37 -20.20
N THR A 142 12.63 0.26 -20.27
CA THR A 142 13.57 0.05 -21.40
C THR A 142 14.30 -1.28 -21.32
N VAL A 143 14.36 -1.91 -20.14
CA VAL A 143 15.10 -3.16 -19.91
C VAL A 143 14.22 -4.40 -20.11
N ASP A 144 12.91 -4.34 -19.79
CA ASP A 144 12.03 -5.50 -19.90
C ASP A 144 10.59 -5.12 -20.32
N SER A 145 10.18 -5.56 -21.52
CA SER A 145 8.86 -5.27 -22.09
C SER A 145 7.69 -5.96 -21.36
N THR A 146 7.99 -6.97 -20.53
CA THR A 146 6.97 -7.65 -19.70
C THR A 146 6.54 -6.80 -18.48
N SER A 147 7.33 -5.78 -18.12
CA SER A 147 7.06 -4.87 -17.00
C SER A 147 5.82 -4.00 -17.20
N PHE A 148 5.38 -3.75 -18.45
CA PHE A 148 4.20 -2.92 -18.75
C PHE A 148 2.92 -3.43 -18.08
N VAL A 149 2.71 -4.75 -18.05
CA VAL A 149 1.52 -5.36 -17.42
C VAL A 149 1.54 -5.13 -15.90
N GLY A 150 2.72 -5.24 -15.29
CA GLY A 150 2.89 -4.97 -13.87
C GLY A 150 2.67 -3.50 -13.49
N TYR A 151 3.12 -2.55 -14.32
CA TYR A 151 2.84 -1.13 -14.12
C TYR A 151 1.33 -0.82 -14.22
N GLY A 152 0.62 -1.49 -15.13
CA GLY A 152 -0.85 -1.40 -15.23
C GLY A 152 -1.55 -1.83 -13.94
N TRP A 153 -1.13 -2.95 -13.34
CA TRP A 153 -1.64 -3.41 -12.05
C TRP A 153 -1.22 -2.54 -10.87
N ALA A 154 -0.04 -1.90 -10.93
CA ALA A 154 0.45 -1.04 -9.86
C ALA A 154 -0.29 0.32 -9.78
N VAL A 155 -0.92 0.74 -10.88
CA VAL A 155 -1.67 2.01 -10.99
C VAL A 155 -3.18 1.80 -10.87
N ALA A 156 -3.68 0.57 -11.04
CA ALA A 156 -5.08 0.18 -10.90
C ALA A 156 -5.52 0.02 -9.44
#